data_AF-A0A084Y3M4-F1
#
_entry.id   AF-A0A084Y3M4-F1
#
_cell.length_a   1.000
_cell.length_b   1.000
_cell.length_c   1.000
_cell.angle_alpha   90.00
_cell.angle_beta   90.00
_cell.angle_gamma   90.00
#
_symmetry.space_group_name_H-M   'P 1'
#
loop_
_entity.id
_entity.type
_entity.pdbx_description
1 polymer ?
#
loop_
_entity_poly.entity_id
_entity_poly.type
_entity_poly.pdbx_seq_one_letter_code
_entity_poly.pdbx_strand_id
1 'polypeptide(L)'
;MPRPWNPSPAIHASFALHGAAALGVLAMPGHWPWALGALAANHLILTTAGLLPRSTLLGANLTRLPAAASARREIALTIDDGPDPEVTPRVLDLLDIAGAPASFFCIGSRAR
;
A
#
# COMPACT_ATOMS: atom_id res chain seq x y z
N MET A 1 10.53 -14.84 13.39
CA MET A 1 10.01 -15.67 12.28
C MET A 1 9.10 -14.78 11.44
N PRO A 2 9.30 -14.68 10.11
CA PRO A 2 8.36 -13.96 9.27
C PRO A 2 6.98 -14.61 9.42
N ARG A 3 5.95 -13.80 9.68
CA ARG A 3 4.57 -14.31 9.69
C ARG A 3 4.19 -14.70 8.26
N PRO A 4 3.54 -15.86 8.03
CA PRO A 4 3.04 -16.20 6.72
C PRO A 4 2.06 -15.12 6.25
N TRP A 5 2.11 -14.79 4.96
CA TRP A 5 1.19 -13.83 4.36
C TRP A 5 -0.26 -14.31 4.54
N ASN A 6 -1.09 -13.47 5.15
CA ASN A 6 -2.51 -13.72 5.36
C ASN A 6 -3.30 -12.63 4.64
N PRO A 7 -3.74 -12.87 3.39
CA PRO A 7 -4.41 -11.85 2.59
C PRO A 7 -5.74 -11.44 3.24
N SER A 8 -6.14 -10.19 3.02
CA SER A 8 -7.43 -9.71 3.52
C SER A 8 -8.59 -10.39 2.76
N PRO A 9 -9.81 -10.41 3.33
CA PRO A 9 -10.99 -10.90 2.63
C PRO A 9 -11.23 -10.21 1.27
N ALA A 10 -10.86 -8.94 1.13
CA ALA A 10 -11.01 -8.22 -0.14
C ALA A 10 -10.02 -8.73 -1.22
N ILE A 11 -8.81 -9.14 -0.84
CA ILE A 11 -7.89 -9.80 -1.77
C ILE A 11 -8.45 -11.16 -2.22
N HIS A 12 -9.04 -11.93 -1.30
CA HIS A 12 -9.71 -13.19 -1.64
C HIS A 12 -10.89 -12.96 -2.59
N ALA A 13 -11.71 -11.94 -2.32
CA ALA A 13 -12.83 -11.55 -3.18
C ALA A 13 -12.36 -11.13 -4.57
N SER A 14 -11.25 -10.38 -4.66
CA SER A 14 -10.63 -10.04 -5.94
C SER A 14 -10.22 -11.28 -6.72
N PHE A 15 -9.55 -12.25 -6.09
CA PHE A 15 -9.19 -13.51 -6.77
C PHE A 15 -10.43 -14.29 -7.24
N ALA A 16 -11.45 -14.39 -6.39
CA ALA A 16 -12.71 -15.05 -6.75
C ALA A 16 -13.40 -14.35 -7.93
N LEU A 17 -13.41 -13.01 -7.94
CA LEU A 17 -13.97 -12.22 -9.04
C LEU A 17 -13.22 -12.47 -10.35
N HIS A 18 -11.89 -12.53 -10.33
CA HIS A 18 -11.09 -12.85 -11.52
C HIS A 18 -11.41 -14.25 -12.04
N GLY A 19 -11.49 -15.25 -11.15
CA GLY A 19 -11.88 -16.61 -11.51
C GLY A 19 -13.29 -16.66 -12.13
N ALA A 20 -14.26 -15.99 -11.50
CA ALA A 20 -15.63 -15.91 -12.00
C ALA A 20 -15.72 -15.20 -13.36
N ALA A 21 -14.98 -14.11 -13.55
CA ALA A 21 -14.92 -13.39 -14.82
C ALA A 21 -14.33 -14.27 -15.93
N ALA A 22 -13.22 -14.97 -15.66
CA ALA A 22 -12.61 -15.88 -16.62
C ALA A 22 -13.55 -17.04 -17.01
N LEU A 23 -14.13 -17.72 -16.03
CA LEU A 23 -15.08 -18.81 -16.26
C LEU A 23 -16.35 -18.31 -16.98
N GLY A 24 -16.85 -17.13 -16.63
CA GLY A 24 -18.01 -16.52 -17.26
C GLY A 24 -17.78 -16.19 -18.74
N VAL A 25 -16.61 -15.66 -19.09
CA VAL A 25 -16.23 -15.40 -20.49
C VAL A 25 -16.07 -16.70 -21.27
N LEU A 26 -15.48 -17.74 -20.67
CA LEU A 26 -15.35 -19.06 -21.32
C LEU A 26 -16.71 -19.72 -21.57
N ALA A 27 -17.64 -19.63 -20.62
CA ALA A 27 -18.97 -20.23 -20.73
C ALA A 27 -19.91 -19.43 -21.65
N MET A 28 -19.82 -18.09 -21.60
CA MET A 28 -20.70 -17.19 -22.34
C MET A 28 -19.90 -16.01 -22.91
N PRO A 29 -19.19 -16.20 -24.05
CA PRO A 29 -18.27 -15.21 -24.60
C PRO A 29 -18.88 -13.83 -24.86
N GLY A 30 -20.20 -13.77 -25.16
CA GLY A 30 -20.91 -12.50 -25.37
C GLY A 30 -20.99 -11.58 -24.14
N HIS A 31 -20.70 -12.08 -22.93
CA HIS A 31 -20.74 -11.29 -21.70
C HIS A 31 -19.38 -10.66 -21.32
N TRP A 32 -18.37 -10.74 -22.19
CA TRP A 32 -17.05 -10.17 -21.93
C TRP A 32 -17.05 -8.68 -21.53
N PRO A 33 -17.95 -7.79 -22.00
CA PRO A 33 -17.94 -6.39 -21.57
C PRO A 33 -18.25 -6.24 -20.07
N TRP A 34 -19.14 -7.09 -19.53
CA TRP A 34 -19.47 -7.09 -18.11
C TRP A 34 -18.34 -7.64 -17.26
N ALA A 35 -17.66 -8.70 -17.73
CA ALA A 35 -16.48 -9.24 -17.09
C ALA A 35 -15.36 -8.17 -17.03
N LEU A 36 -15.10 -7.48 -18.14
CA LEU A 36 -14.13 -6.39 -18.19
C LEU A 36 -14.51 -5.24 -17.26
N GLY A 37 -15.78 -4.82 -17.28
CA GLY A 37 -16.28 -3.76 -16.40
C GLY A 37 -16.13 -4.11 -14.92
N ALA A 38 -16.42 -5.35 -14.53
CA ALA A 38 -16.26 -5.82 -13.16
C ALA A 38 -14.79 -5.82 -12.72
N LEU A 39 -13.88 -6.28 -13.59
CA LEU A 39 -12.44 -6.24 -13.32
C LEU A 39 -11.92 -4.80 -13.21
N ALA A 40 -12.33 -3.92 -14.13
CA ALA A 40 -11.96 -2.50 -14.08
C ALA A 40 -12.43 -1.83 -12.78
N ALA A 41 -13.67 -2.08 -12.36
CA ALA A 41 -14.21 -1.59 -11.10
C ALA A 41 -13.43 -2.14 -9.89
N ASN A 42 -13.11 -3.44 -9.88
CA ASN A 42 -12.30 -4.05 -8.84
C ASN A 42 -10.91 -3.42 -8.75
N HIS A 43 -10.23 -3.22 -9.89
CA HIS A 43 -8.94 -2.54 -9.91
C HIS A 43 -9.03 -1.10 -9.40
N LEU A 44 -10.06 -0.35 -9.80
CA LEU A 44 -10.27 1.00 -9.28
C LEU A 44 -10.42 1.00 -7.75
N ILE A 45 -11.23 0.08 -7.21
CA ILE A 45 -11.41 -0.06 -5.76
C ILE A 45 -10.08 -0.38 -5.06
N LEU A 46 -9.31 -1.34 -5.57
CA LEU A 46 -8.03 -1.75 -4.96
C LEU A 46 -6.99 -0.63 -5.06
N THR A 47 -6.90 0.08 -6.18
CA THR A 47 -6.00 1.24 -6.34
C THR A 47 -6.38 2.35 -5.37
N THR A 48 -7.66 2.74 -5.31
CA THR A 48 -8.13 3.75 -4.36
C THR A 48 -7.87 3.33 -2.91
N ALA A 49 -8.08 2.05 -2.58
CA ALA A 49 -7.76 1.52 -1.27
C ALA A 49 -6.26 1.64 -0.93
N GLY A 50 -5.37 1.42 -1.89
CA GLY A 50 -3.93 1.58 -1.71
C GLY A 50 -3.48 3.03 -1.54
N LEU A 51 -4.21 3.99 -2.12
CA LEU A 51 -3.94 5.42 -1.99
C LEU A 51 -4.52 6.05 -0.71
N LEU A 52 -5.39 5.33 0.00
CA LEU A 52 -6.00 5.80 1.24
C LEU A 52 -5.28 5.19 2.45
N PRO A 53 -4.45 5.95 3.20
CA PRO A 53 -3.58 5.39 4.24
C PRO A 53 -4.34 4.73 5.41
N ARG A 54 -5.62 5.07 5.59
CA ARG A 54 -6.49 4.47 6.62
C ARG A 54 -7.29 3.26 6.13
N SER A 55 -7.21 2.91 4.85
CA SER A 55 -7.90 1.74 4.30
C SER A 55 -7.29 0.46 4.86
N THR A 56 -8.14 -0.47 5.30
CA THR A 56 -7.71 -1.81 5.72
C THR A 56 -8.11 -2.88 4.70
N LEU A 57 -8.54 -2.46 3.50
CA LEU A 57 -8.99 -3.40 2.46
C LEU A 57 -7.85 -4.27 1.95
N LEU A 58 -6.62 -3.78 1.89
CA LEU A 58 -5.48 -4.55 1.35
C LEU A 58 -4.67 -5.27 2.45
N GLY A 59 -4.96 -5.00 3.72
CA GLY A 59 -4.21 -5.54 4.85
C GLY A 59 -4.36 -4.69 6.10
N ALA A 60 -3.67 -5.09 7.16
CA ALA A 60 -3.64 -4.32 8.40
C ALA A 60 -2.72 -3.09 8.25
N ASN A 61 -3.27 -1.90 8.47
CA ASN A 61 -2.51 -0.66 8.56
C ASN A 61 -2.44 -0.18 10.01
N LEU A 62 -1.25 0.27 10.44
CA LEU A 62 -1.09 0.95 11.72
C LEU A 62 -1.61 2.39 11.59
N THR A 63 -2.87 2.62 11.96
CA THR A 63 -3.50 3.96 11.98
C THR A 63 -3.40 4.64 13.34
N ARG A 64 -2.95 3.91 14.36
CA ARG A 64 -2.62 4.40 15.70
C ARG A 64 -1.40 3.66 16.21
N LEU A 65 -0.61 4.34 17.04
CA LEU A 65 0.53 3.73 17.71
C LEU A 65 0.05 2.68 18.73
N PRO A 66 0.83 1.61 18.94
CA PRO A 66 0.60 0.72 20.07
C PRO A 66 0.56 1.48 21.40
N ALA A 67 -0.28 1.05 22.34
CA ALA A 67 -0.49 1.76 23.60
C ALA A 67 0.82 2.06 24.36
N ALA A 68 1.75 1.10 24.36
CA ALA A 68 3.06 1.27 24.98
C ALA A 68 3.89 2.40 24.33
N ALA A 69 3.93 2.47 23.00
CA ALA A 69 4.64 3.52 22.27
C ALA A 69 3.97 4.89 22.45
N SER A 70 2.63 4.92 22.42
CA SER A 70 1.85 6.12 22.69
C SER A 70 2.08 6.66 24.11
N ALA A 71 2.16 5.79 25.12
CA ALA A 71 2.42 6.17 26.51
C ALA A 71 3.81 6.78 26.69
N ARG A 72 4.83 6.25 25.97
CA ARG A 72 6.19 6.79 25.98
C ARG A 72 6.38 7.99 25.05
N ARG A 73 5.38 8.31 24.23
CA ARG A 73 5.43 9.36 23.19
C ARG A 73 6.59 9.15 22.19
N GLU A 74 6.83 7.89 21.84
CA GLU A 74 7.94 7.50 20.97
C GLU A 74 7.43 7.16 19.57
N ILE A 75 8.11 7.73 18.56
CA ILE A 75 8.00 7.32 17.16
C ILE A 75 9.40 7.23 16.57
N ALA A 76 9.56 6.40 15.55
CA ALA A 76 10.73 6.40 14.67
C ALA A 76 10.25 6.73 13.27
N LEU A 77 10.83 7.78 12.66
CA LEU A 77 10.55 8.13 11.27
C LEU A 77 11.58 7.44 10.37
N THR A 78 11.09 6.63 9.44
CA THR A 78 11.90 5.96 8.43
C THR A 78 11.40 6.34 7.04
N ILE A 79 12.31 6.62 6.12
CA ILE A 79 12.00 7.02 4.75
C ILE A 79 12.76 6.08 3.79
N ASP A 80 12.03 5.43 2.90
CA ASP A 80 12.58 4.46 1.96
C ASP A 80 12.73 5.08 0.55
N ASP A 81 13.39 4.36 -0.36
CA ASP A 81 13.47 4.64 -1.81
C ASP A 81 14.26 5.89 -2.27
N GLY A 82 14.97 6.56 -1.36
CA GLY A 82 15.88 7.68 -1.66
C GLY A 82 17.32 7.29 -2.03
N PRO A 83 18.23 8.27 -2.15
CA PRO A 83 17.94 9.69 -2.27
C PRO A 83 17.41 10.02 -3.68
N ASP A 84 16.33 10.77 -3.72
CA ASP A 84 15.85 11.50 -4.90
C ASP A 84 16.39 12.94 -4.88
N PRO A 85 17.01 13.45 -5.97
CA PRO A 85 17.66 14.75 -5.99
C PRO A 85 16.71 15.95 -5.89
N GLU A 86 15.43 15.81 -6.26
CA GLU A 86 14.45 16.89 -6.21
C GLU A 86 13.62 16.86 -4.91
N VAL A 87 13.39 15.66 -4.36
CA VAL A 87 12.53 15.44 -3.19
C VAL A 87 13.31 15.41 -1.89
N THR A 88 14.44 14.68 -1.83
CA THR A 88 15.16 14.43 -0.57
C THR A 88 15.64 15.71 0.12
N PRO A 89 16.22 16.71 -0.57
CA PRO A 89 16.62 17.96 0.08
C PRO A 89 15.46 18.67 0.77
N ARG A 90 14.28 18.71 0.12
CA ARG A 90 13.07 19.33 0.69
C ARG A 90 12.56 18.58 1.91
N VAL A 91 12.68 17.25 1.93
CA VAL A 91 12.32 16.44 3.10
C VAL A 91 13.30 16.70 4.24
N LEU A 92 14.61 16.80 3.96
CA LEU A 92 15.62 17.15 4.96
C LEU A 92 15.35 18.54 5.56
N ASP A 93 15.04 19.54 4.74
CA ASP A 93 14.68 20.88 5.22
C ASP A 93 13.48 20.84 6.19
N LEU A 94 12.45 20.04 5.87
CA LEU A 94 11.28 19.89 6.74
C LEU A 94 11.60 19.17 8.05
N LEU A 95 12.49 18.18 8.02
CA LEU A 95 12.96 17.49 9.22
C LEU A 95 13.77 18.42 10.12
N ASP A 96 14.64 19.24 9.53
CA ASP A 96 15.44 20.24 10.25
C ASP A 96 14.55 21.31 10.89
N ILE A 97 13.57 21.84 10.15
CA ILE A 97 12.56 22.78 10.68
C ILE A 97 11.81 22.16 11.88
N ALA A 98 11.48 20.87 11.79
CA ALA A 98 10.78 20.15 12.85
C ALA A 98 11.70 19.72 14.01
N GLY A 99 13.02 19.85 13.88
CA GLY A 99 14.00 19.28 14.82
C GLY A 99 13.86 17.76 14.96
N ALA A 100 13.40 17.08 13.92
CA ALA A 100 12.99 15.68 13.96
C ALA A 100 14.02 14.78 13.25
N PRO A 101 14.70 13.86 13.98
CA PRO A 101 15.59 12.90 13.34
C PRO A 101 14.79 11.82 12.59
N ALA A 102 15.34 11.35 11.46
CA ALA A 102 14.80 10.24 10.68
C ALA A 102 15.93 9.31 10.19
N SER A 103 15.58 8.07 9.86
CA SER A 103 16.48 7.12 9.18
C SER A 103 16.08 6.96 7.72
N PHE A 104 17.06 6.97 6.81
CA PHE A 104 16.84 6.81 5.38
C PHE A 104 17.34 5.45 4.90
N PHE A 105 16.45 4.64 4.31
CA PHE A 105 16.80 3.38 3.66
C PHE A 105 16.98 3.61 2.16
N CYS A 106 18.20 3.98 1.79
CA CYS A 106 18.53 4.40 0.44
C CYS A 106 18.71 3.22 -0.53
N ILE A 107 18.33 3.45 -1.79
CA ILE A 107 18.68 2.60 -2.92
C ILE A 107 20.15 2.83 -3.26
N GLY A 108 20.97 1.79 -3.13
CA GLY A 108 22.43 1.92 -3.26
C GLY A 108 22.92 2.49 -4.60
N SER A 109 22.19 2.32 -5.70
CA SER A 109 22.55 2.93 -6.99
C SER A 109 22.33 4.45 -7.05
N ARG A 110 21.47 5.00 -6.18
CA ARG A 110 21.16 6.43 -6.09
C ARG A 110 22.03 7.17 -5.07
N ALA A 111 22.58 6.45 -4.10
CA ALA A 111 23.40 6.99 -3.01
C ALA A 111 24.91 6.95 -3.29
N ARG A 112 25.30 7.05 -4.56
CA ARG A 112 26.71 7.00 -4.99
C ARG A 112 27.37 8.37 -4.92
#